data_AF-A0A5K0XFU7-F1
#
_entry.id   AF-A0A5K0XFU7-F1
#
_cell.length_a   1.000
_cell.length_b   1.000
_cell.length_c   1.000
_cell.angle_alpha   90.00
_cell.angle_beta   90.00
_cell.angle_gamma   90.00
#
_symmetry.space_group_name_H-M   'P 1'
#
loop_
_entity.id
_entity.type
_entity.pdbx_description
1 polymer ?
#
loop_
_entity_poly.entity_id
_entity_poly.type
_entity_poly.pdbx_seq_one_letter_code
_entity_poly.pdbx_strand_id
1 'polypeptide(L)' 'VNFWGYSTVNFFSPMMRYSASGIKNGGHDAINEFKFLVREAHKRGIE' A
#
# COMPACT_ATOMS: atom_id res chain seq x y z
N VAL A 1 17.90 7.36 -0.99
CA VAL A 1 16.52 6.84 -1.14
C VAL A 1 15.83 7.01 0.19
N ASN A 2 14.62 7.59 0.24
CA ASN A 2 13.85 7.60 1.48
C ASN A 2 13.42 6.16 1.80
N PHE A 3 14.00 5.59 2.86
CA PHE A 3 13.73 4.23 3.31
C PHE A 3 12.54 4.19 4.27
N TRP A 4 12.51 5.12 5.23
CA TRP A 4 11.49 5.20 6.26
C TRP A 4 10.15 5.78 5.77
N GLY A 5 10.15 6.51 4.65
CA GLY A 5 8.95 7.10 4.06
C GLY A 5 8.57 8.48 4.60
N TYR A 6 9.39 9.12 5.46
CA TYR A 6 9.13 10.45 6.01
C TYR A 6 9.39 11.60 5.01
N SER A 7 8.66 11.59 3.90
CA SER A 7 8.60 12.67 2.90
C SER A 7 7.43 12.36 1.96
N THR A 8 6.27 12.95 2.27
CA THR A 8 4.99 12.60 1.63
C THR A 8 4.65 13.56 0.50
N VAL A 9 4.25 13.02 -0.67
CA VAL A 9 3.73 13.80 -1.81
C VAL A 9 2.20 13.85 -1.81
N ASN A 10 1.54 12.76 -1.38
CA ASN A 10 0.10 12.66 -1.27
C ASN A 10 -0.30 11.86 -0.02
N PHE A 11 -1.40 12.24 0.64
CA PHE A 11 -1.87 11.61 1.89
C PHE A 11 -2.93 10.52 1.68
N PHE A 12 -3.53 10.43 0.49
CA PHE A 12 -4.65 9.51 0.23
C PHE A 12 -4.25 8.26 -0.56
N SER A 13 -3.09 8.28 -1.22
CA SER A 13 -2.62 7.14 -2.03
C SER A 13 -1.62 6.29 -1.25
N PRO A 14 -1.73 4.95 -1.31
CA PRO A 14 -0.72 4.07 -0.73
C PRO A 14 0.62 4.20 -1.48
N MET A 15 1.71 3.82 -0.82
CA MET A 15 3.05 3.89 -1.41
C MET A 15 3.25 2.77 -2.44
N MET A 16 3.25 3.14 -3.72
CA MET A 16 3.35 2.23 -4.87
C MET A 16 4.56 1.29 -4.85
N ARG A 17 5.64 1.68 -4.17
CA ARG A 17 6.86 0.86 -4.04
C ARG A 17 6.65 -0.43 -3.24
N TYR A 18 5.63 -0.49 -2.40
CA TYR A 18 5.30 -1.69 -1.63
C TYR A 18 4.25 -2.57 -2.31
N SER A 19 3.76 -2.17 -3.48
CA SER A 19 2.83 -2.99 -4.25
C SER A 19 3.60 -4.04 -5.06
N ALA A 20 3.08 -5.27 -5.08
CA ALA A 20 3.67 -6.38 -5.83
C ALA A 20 3.58 -6.14 -7.36
N SER A 21 2.48 -5.51 -7.80
CA SER A 21 2.23 -5.15 -9.20
C SER A 21 2.97 -3.87 -9.66
N GLY A 22 3.46 -3.06 -8.72
CA GLY A 22 4.19 -1.81 -8.99
C GLY A 22 3.29 -0.76 -9.65
N ILE A 23 3.83 0.01 -10.61
CA ILE A 23 3.11 1.11 -11.30
C ILE A 23 2.22 0.58 -12.45
N LYS A 24 2.15 -0.75 -12.65
CA LYS A 24 1.28 -1.34 -13.67
C LYS A 24 -0.19 -0.97 -13.37
N ASN A 25 -0.98 -0.77 -14.42
CA ASN A 25 -2.40 -0.38 -14.32
C ASN A 25 -2.70 0.95 -13.58
N GLY A 26 -1.76 1.89 -13.51
CA GLY A 26 -1.99 3.20 -12.88
C GLY A 26 -2.11 3.14 -11.35
N GLY A 27 -1.67 2.05 -10.74
CA GLY A 27 -1.63 1.87 -9.30
C GLY A 27 -2.94 1.53 -8.62
N HIS A 28 -3.98 1.18 -9.38
CA HIS A 28 -5.22 0.62 -8.83
C HIS A 28 -4.97 -0.68 -8.05
N ASP A 29 -4.02 -1.49 -8.51
CA ASP A 29 -3.68 -2.77 -7.90
C ASP A 29 -3.10 -2.59 -6.48
N ALA A 30 -2.33 -1.52 -6.24
CA ALA A 30 -1.81 -1.20 -4.90
C ALA A 30 -2.93 -0.91 -3.88
N ILE A 31 -4.05 -0.32 -4.32
CA ILE A 31 -5.21 -0.05 -3.47
C ILE A 31 -5.87 -1.37 -3.07
N ASN A 32 -6.04 -2.28 -4.03
CA ASN A 32 -6.62 -3.60 -3.77
C ASN A 32 -5.73 -4.46 -2.86
N GLU A 33 -4.42 -4.44 -3.10
CA GLU A 33 -3.43 -5.14 -2.27
C GLU A 33 -3.41 -4.61 -0.83
N PHE A 34 -3.45 -3.28 -0.65
CA PHE A 34 -3.53 -2.68 0.69
C PHE A 34 -4.80 -3.09 1.43
N LYS A 35 -5.97 -3.02 0.76
CA LYS A 35 -7.24 -3.49 1.33
C LYS A 35 -7.21 -4.98 1.67
N PHE A 36 -6.56 -5.79 0.85
CA PHE A 36 -6.37 -7.22 1.11
C PHE A 36 -5.52 -7.45 2.36
N LEU A 37 -4.40 -6.75 2.49
CA LEU A 37 -3.53 -6.81 3.67
C LEU A 37 -4.29 -6.49 4.95
N VAL A 38 -5.06 -5.40 4.97
CA VAL A 38 -5.86 -5.01 6.14
C VAL A 38 -6.91 -6.07 6.49
N ARG A 39 -7.63 -6.59 5.49
CA ARG A 39 -8.61 -7.66 5.70
C ARG A 39 -8.00 -8.91 6.31
N GLU A 40 -6.82 -9.30 5.84
CA GLU A 40 -6.09 -10.47 6.32
C GLU A 40 -5.47 -10.27 7.72
N ALA A 41 -5.06 -9.05 8.05
CA ALA A 41 -4.63 -8.68 9.39
C ALA A 41 -5.79 -8.75 10.40
N HIS A 42 -6.93 -8.13 10.07
CA HIS A 42 -8.11 -8.14 10.93
C HIS A 42 -8.67 -9.55 11.16
N LYS A 43 -8.66 -10.43 10.14
CA LYS A 43 -9.04 -11.85 10.31
C LYS A 43 -8.17 -12.59 11.32
N ARG A 44 -6.93 -12.15 11.52
CA ARG A 44 -5.98 -12.70 12.49
C ARG A 44 -6.02 -11.97 13.83
N GLY A 45 -6.92 -10.99 14.02
CA GLY A 45 -7.00 -10.18 15.23
C GLY A 45 -5.84 -9.19 15.39
N ILE A 46 -5.20 -8.81 14.28
CA ILE A 46 -4.12 -7.81 14.25
C ILE A 46 -4.74 -6.47 13.85
N GLU A 47 -4.61 -5.47 14.72
CA GLU A 47 -5.00 -4.07 14.49
C GLU A 47 -3.77 -3.17 14.28
#